data_AF-X7ZTY7-F1
#
_entry.id   AF-X7ZTY7-F1
#
_cell.length_a   1.000
_cell.length_b   1.000
_cell.length_c   1.000
_cell.angle_alpha   90.00
_cell.angle_beta   90.00
_cell.angle_gamma   90.00
#
_symmetry.space_group_name_H-M   'P 1'
#
loop_
_entity.id
_entity.type
_entity.pdbx_description
1 polymer ?
#
loop_
_entity_poly.entity_id
_entity_poly.type
_entity_poly.pdbx_seq_one_letter_code
_entity_poly.pdbx_strand_id
1 'polypeptide(L)'
;MTSVTSAKYVDDPEGAVLAAAKDMLRRGLVEGTAGNISARRSDGNIVITPSSVDYSAMVLDDLVLVDPEGVVLHAKPGRSPSTEMKLHLACYQAFDDIGSVIHSHPVWATMFAIAHQPIPACIDEFAVYCGGDVRCTEYAASGTAEVGRNAVQALQDRAAALIANHGLVAVGPRPDKVLHVTALVERSAQIVWGARALGGPVAIPEDVNRNFAGVYGYLRANT
;
A
#
# COMPACT_ATOMS: atom_id res chain seq x y z
N MET A 1 -13.93 -24.08 -16.47
CA MET A 1 -13.44 -22.94 -17.26
C MET A 1 -12.73 -22.01 -16.30
N THR A 2 -11.40 -22.08 -16.23
CA THR A 2 -10.59 -21.11 -15.50
C THR A 2 -10.72 -19.78 -16.24
N SER A 3 -11.52 -18.87 -15.69
CA SER A 3 -11.53 -17.47 -16.12
C SER A 3 -10.10 -16.96 -15.95
N VAL A 4 -9.38 -16.77 -17.06
CA VAL A 4 -8.14 -16.01 -17.05
C VAL A 4 -8.56 -14.57 -16.79
N THR A 5 -8.64 -14.18 -15.52
CA THR A 5 -8.82 -12.78 -15.14
C THR A 5 -7.61 -12.03 -15.63
N SER A 6 -7.81 -11.11 -16.58
CA SER A 6 -6.79 -10.18 -17.03
C SER A 6 -6.26 -9.38 -15.82
N ALA A 7 -4.94 -9.19 -15.76
CA ALA A 7 -4.33 -8.41 -14.70
C ALA A 7 -4.88 -6.98 -14.68
N LYS A 8 -5.13 -6.48 -13.47
CA LYS A 8 -5.73 -5.16 -13.25
C LYS A 8 -4.74 -4.05 -13.57
N TYR A 9 -5.21 -3.05 -14.33
CA TYR A 9 -4.43 -1.87 -14.70
C TYR A 9 -5.19 -0.58 -14.36
N VAL A 10 -4.50 0.54 -14.44
CA VAL A 10 -5.01 1.88 -14.14
C VAL A 10 -5.03 2.71 -15.41
N ASP A 11 -6.15 3.38 -15.69
CA ASP A 11 -6.25 4.41 -16.72
C ASP A 11 -5.50 5.67 -16.28
N ASP A 12 -4.69 6.26 -17.18
CA ASP A 12 -3.78 7.37 -16.87
C ASP A 12 -2.93 7.12 -15.60
N PRO A 13 -2.10 6.06 -15.59
CA PRO A 13 -1.36 5.66 -14.40
C PRO A 13 -0.37 6.74 -13.95
N GLU A 14 0.27 7.47 -14.86
CA GLU A 14 1.18 8.57 -14.55
C GLU A 14 0.46 9.70 -13.81
N GLY A 15 -0.68 10.17 -14.33
CA GLY A 15 -1.50 11.19 -13.68
C GLY A 15 -1.98 10.75 -12.29
N ALA A 16 -2.45 9.50 -12.18
CA ALA A 16 -2.96 8.94 -10.94
C ALA A 16 -1.86 8.78 -9.87
N VAL A 17 -0.66 8.30 -10.25
CA VAL A 17 0.50 8.19 -9.34
C VAL A 17 0.93 9.56 -8.83
N LEU A 18 1.05 10.55 -9.73
CA LEU A 18 1.46 11.91 -9.35
C LEU A 18 0.43 12.55 -8.39
N ALA A 19 -0.86 12.42 -8.70
CA ALA A 19 -1.93 12.97 -7.87
C ALA A 19 -1.95 12.33 -6.47
N ALA A 20 -1.81 10.99 -6.40
CA ALA A 20 -1.77 10.26 -5.13
C ALA A 20 -0.52 10.61 -4.32
N ALA A 21 0.65 10.79 -4.94
CA ALA A 21 1.88 11.12 -4.23
C ALA A 21 1.79 12.50 -3.56
N LYS A 22 1.23 13.48 -4.27
CA LYS A 22 0.96 14.81 -3.74
C LYS A 22 -0.07 14.79 -2.61
N ASP A 23 -1.11 13.97 -2.73
CA ASP A 23 -2.12 13.84 -1.68
C ASP A 23 -1.60 13.08 -0.45
N MET A 24 -0.75 12.07 -0.65
CA MET A 24 -0.06 11.34 0.42
C MET A 24 0.79 12.28 1.28
N LEU A 25 1.56 13.17 0.64
CA LEU A 25 2.32 14.22 1.34
C LEU A 25 1.39 15.19 2.07
N ARG A 26 0.35 15.72 1.39
CA ARG A 26 -0.61 16.68 1.97
C ARG A 26 -1.32 16.13 3.20
N ARG A 27 -1.60 14.82 3.24
CA ARG A 27 -2.24 14.14 4.38
C ARG A 27 -1.27 13.84 5.54
N GLY A 28 0.02 14.10 5.38
CA GLY A 28 1.04 13.79 6.40
C GLY A 28 1.29 12.28 6.56
N LEU A 29 1.04 11.48 5.52
CA LEU A 29 1.29 10.03 5.56
C LEU A 29 2.76 9.68 5.26
N VAL A 30 3.55 10.68 4.88
CA VAL A 30 5.00 10.64 4.63
C VAL A 30 5.60 11.98 5.01
N GLU A 31 6.92 12.01 5.23
CA GLU A 31 7.70 13.23 5.40
C GLU A 31 8.74 13.36 4.27
N GLY A 32 8.82 14.54 3.65
CA GLY A 32 9.77 14.81 2.56
C GLY A 32 9.62 13.85 1.39
N THR A 33 10.69 13.13 1.06
CA THR A 33 10.79 12.20 -0.08
C THR A 33 10.54 10.74 0.32
N ALA A 34 10.04 10.49 1.53
CA ALA A 34 9.76 9.15 2.03
C ALA A 34 8.54 8.51 1.32
N GLY A 35 8.37 7.20 1.49
CA GLY A 35 7.32 6.43 0.82
C GLY A 35 7.51 6.36 -0.70
N ASN A 36 6.58 5.72 -1.39
CA ASN A 36 6.56 5.58 -2.85
C ASN A 36 5.21 5.04 -3.33
N ILE A 37 4.88 5.35 -4.58
CA ILE A 37 3.61 4.95 -5.21
C ILE A 37 3.89 4.39 -6.59
N SER A 38 3.17 3.33 -6.96
CA SER A 38 3.17 2.82 -8.32
C SER A 38 1.77 2.50 -8.85
N ALA A 39 1.67 2.41 -10.18
CA ALA A 39 0.49 1.93 -10.89
C ALA A 39 0.89 1.03 -12.08
N ARG A 40 0.09 -0.02 -12.33
CA ARG A 40 0.23 -0.92 -13.48
C ARG A 40 -0.45 -0.31 -14.70
N ARG A 41 0.26 -0.26 -15.82
CA ARG A 41 -0.26 0.14 -17.14
C ARG A 41 -0.97 -1.02 -17.82
N SER A 42 -1.76 -0.71 -18.85
CA SER A 42 -2.45 -1.72 -19.68
C SER A 42 -1.51 -2.63 -20.44
N ASP A 43 -0.26 -2.21 -20.68
CA ASP A 43 0.82 -3.00 -21.29
C ASP A 43 1.58 -3.88 -20.28
N GLY A 44 1.17 -3.86 -19.00
CA GLY A 44 1.79 -4.61 -17.91
C GLY A 44 2.98 -3.92 -17.24
N ASN A 45 3.52 -2.85 -17.83
CA ASN A 45 4.62 -2.10 -17.24
C ASN A 45 4.17 -1.29 -16.02
N ILE A 46 5.12 -0.92 -15.16
CA ILE A 46 4.85 -0.25 -13.90
C ILE A 46 5.39 1.17 -13.94
N VAL A 47 4.51 2.15 -13.71
CA VAL A 47 4.89 3.53 -13.42
C VAL A 47 5.15 3.62 -11.93
N ILE A 48 6.29 4.18 -11.52
CA ILE A 48 6.67 4.33 -10.11
C ILE A 48 7.28 5.70 -9.85
N THR A 49 7.06 6.22 -8.64
CA THR A 49 7.73 7.44 -8.17
C THR A 49 9.26 7.27 -8.18
N PRO A 50 10.01 8.31 -8.60
CA PRO A 50 11.46 8.30 -8.58
C PRO A 50 12.02 8.32 -7.15
N SER A 51 13.27 7.91 -7.00
CA SER A 51 14.00 8.05 -5.73
C SER A 51 14.31 9.52 -5.42
N SER A 52 14.14 9.91 -4.15
CA SER A 52 14.62 11.18 -3.57
C SER A 52 14.12 12.45 -4.27
N VAL A 53 12.85 12.44 -4.71
CA VAL A 53 12.18 13.63 -5.28
C VAL A 53 11.09 14.10 -4.34
N ASP A 54 11.05 15.39 -4.07
CA ASP A 54 10.00 16.01 -3.27
C ASP A 54 8.66 15.95 -4.01
N TYR A 55 7.65 15.32 -3.41
CA TYR A 55 6.34 15.16 -4.02
C TYR A 55 5.63 16.49 -4.31
N SER A 56 5.89 17.54 -3.55
CA SER A 56 5.30 18.87 -3.79
C SER A 56 5.76 19.46 -5.13
N ALA A 57 7.04 19.24 -5.49
CA ALA A 57 7.67 19.74 -6.71
C ALA A 57 7.66 18.73 -7.86
N MET A 58 7.36 17.46 -7.60
CA MET A 58 7.35 16.39 -8.60
C MET A 58 6.37 16.70 -9.74
N VAL A 59 6.80 16.39 -10.96
CA VAL A 59 5.99 16.48 -12.19
C VAL A 59 5.92 15.12 -12.89
N LEU A 60 5.08 15.00 -13.93
CA LEU A 60 4.88 13.74 -14.67
C LEU A 60 6.20 13.20 -15.24
N ASP A 61 7.03 14.08 -15.82
CA ASP A 61 8.33 13.74 -16.41
C ASP A 61 9.36 13.21 -15.40
N ASP A 62 9.13 13.35 -14.09
CA ASP A 62 10.01 12.77 -13.07
C ASP A 62 9.68 11.30 -12.78
N LEU A 63 8.49 10.81 -13.16
CA LEU A 63 8.08 9.42 -12.95
C LEU A 63 8.95 8.47 -13.79
N VAL A 64 9.11 7.25 -13.27
CA VAL A 64 9.94 6.22 -13.88
C VAL A 64 9.05 5.08 -14.35
N LEU A 65 9.29 4.59 -15.57
CA LEU A 65 8.65 3.42 -16.12
C LEU A 65 9.60 2.23 -16.06
N VAL A 66 9.13 1.12 -15.49
CA VAL A 66 9.88 -0.13 -15.40
C VAL A 66 9.05 -1.29 -15.92
N ASP A 67 9.70 -2.34 -16.42
CA ASP A 67 9.02 -3.59 -16.76
C ASP A 67 8.77 -4.45 -15.49
N PRO A 68 7.99 -5.55 -15.59
CA PRO A 68 7.73 -6.45 -14.47
C PRO A 68 8.98 -7.11 -13.86
N GLU A 69 10.08 -7.16 -14.61
CA GLU A 69 11.39 -7.68 -14.20
C GLU A 69 12.25 -6.61 -13.49
N GLY A 70 11.81 -5.34 -13.51
CA GLY A 70 12.47 -4.20 -12.87
C GLY A 70 13.54 -3.51 -13.73
N VAL A 71 13.56 -3.77 -15.04
CA VAL A 71 14.37 -3.01 -16.00
C VAL A 71 13.74 -1.64 -16.22
N VAL A 72 14.56 -0.59 -16.13
CA VAL A 72 14.12 0.78 -16.40
C VAL A 72 13.93 0.95 -17.91
N LEU A 73 12.68 1.18 -18.32
CA LEU A 73 12.29 1.43 -19.71
C LEU A 73 12.35 2.92 -20.05
N HIS A 74 11.96 3.77 -19.09
CA HIS A 74 11.99 5.22 -19.25
C HIS A 74 12.27 5.93 -17.93
N ALA A 75 13.23 6.84 -17.93
CA ALA A 75 13.51 7.77 -16.86
C ALA A 75 14.19 9.02 -17.43
N LYS A 76 13.82 10.19 -16.90
CA LYS A 76 14.56 11.44 -17.14
C LYS A 76 16.03 11.31 -16.66
N PRO A 77 17.01 11.93 -17.33
CA PRO A 77 18.40 11.90 -16.88
C PRO A 77 18.55 12.32 -15.42
N GLY A 78 19.27 11.50 -14.64
CA GLY A 78 19.46 11.71 -13.20
C GLY A 78 18.30 11.22 -12.32
N ARG A 79 17.24 10.62 -12.89
CA ARG A 79 16.21 9.91 -12.14
C ARG A 79 16.48 8.41 -12.12
N SER A 80 16.12 7.79 -11.00
CA SER A 80 16.09 6.35 -10.80
C SER A 80 14.76 5.99 -10.14
N PRO A 81 14.25 4.76 -10.31
CA PRO A 81 13.05 4.34 -9.62
C PRO A 81 13.30 4.34 -8.10
N SER A 82 12.21 4.34 -7.31
CA SER A 82 12.30 4.16 -5.87
C SER A 82 13.19 2.96 -5.49
N THR A 83 13.96 3.11 -4.40
CA THR A 83 14.76 2.01 -3.83
C THR A 83 13.91 0.83 -3.36
N GLU A 84 12.61 1.07 -3.10
CA GLU A 84 11.62 0.05 -2.73
C GLU A 84 10.89 -0.56 -3.93
N MET A 85 11.35 -0.34 -5.17
CA MET A 85 10.73 -0.93 -6.37
C MET A 85 10.51 -2.45 -6.25
N LYS A 86 11.41 -3.18 -5.58
CA LYS A 86 11.28 -4.63 -5.37
C LYS A 86 10.06 -5.01 -4.52
N LEU A 87 9.69 -4.19 -3.55
CA LEU A 87 8.45 -4.38 -2.76
C LEU A 87 7.22 -4.26 -3.67
N HIS A 88 7.20 -3.25 -4.54
CA HIS A 88 6.10 -3.02 -5.48
C HIS A 88 5.97 -4.17 -6.49
N LEU A 89 7.08 -4.56 -7.13
CA LEU A 89 7.09 -5.66 -8.10
C LEU A 89 6.67 -6.98 -7.48
N ALA A 90 7.10 -7.28 -6.24
CA ALA A 90 6.66 -8.48 -5.53
C ALA A 90 5.14 -8.51 -5.32
N CYS A 91 4.52 -7.36 -5.00
CA CYS A 91 3.07 -7.27 -4.87
C CYS A 91 2.36 -7.52 -6.22
N TYR A 92 2.84 -6.92 -7.31
CA TYR A 92 2.23 -7.12 -8.64
C TYR A 92 2.38 -8.55 -9.17
N GLN A 93 3.50 -9.22 -8.86
CA GLN A 93 3.75 -10.62 -9.22
C GLN A 93 2.86 -11.57 -8.41
N ALA A 94 2.56 -11.23 -7.16
CA ALA A 94 1.73 -12.07 -6.28
C ALA A 94 0.22 -11.87 -6.50
N PHE A 95 -0.19 -10.69 -6.98
CA PHE A 95 -1.59 -10.29 -7.05
C PHE A 95 -1.92 -9.69 -8.42
N ASP A 96 -2.67 -10.43 -9.23
CA ASP A 96 -3.17 -9.93 -10.53
C ASP A 96 -4.37 -8.99 -10.38
N ASP A 97 -5.00 -8.97 -9.22
CA ASP A 97 -6.20 -8.18 -8.93
C ASP A 97 -5.90 -6.77 -8.38
N ILE A 98 -4.63 -6.36 -8.35
CA ILE A 98 -4.21 -5.01 -7.95
C ILE A 98 -3.64 -4.22 -9.13
N GLY A 99 -3.99 -2.95 -9.18
CA GLY A 99 -3.44 -1.96 -10.11
C GLY A 99 -2.46 -0.99 -9.47
N SER A 100 -2.43 -0.87 -8.14
CA SER A 100 -1.57 0.10 -7.45
C SER A 100 -1.03 -0.43 -6.11
N VAL A 101 0.15 0.06 -5.74
CA VAL A 101 0.83 -0.19 -4.47
C VAL A 101 1.30 1.17 -3.92
N ILE A 102 1.09 1.40 -2.63
CA ILE A 102 1.60 2.56 -1.89
C ILE A 102 2.39 2.07 -0.69
N HIS A 103 3.64 2.48 -0.60
CA HIS A 103 4.42 2.41 0.63
C HIS A 103 4.49 3.80 1.27
N SER A 104 4.27 3.87 2.58
CA SER A 104 4.19 5.12 3.34
C SER A 104 4.71 4.93 4.77
N HIS A 105 4.97 6.04 5.48
CA HIS A 105 5.48 6.04 6.86
C HIS A 105 4.56 6.84 7.81
N PRO A 106 3.26 6.49 7.90
CA PRO A 106 2.32 7.26 8.70
C PRO A 106 2.56 7.00 10.18
N VAL A 107 2.43 8.03 11.01
CA VAL A 107 2.99 8.07 12.38
C VAL A 107 2.39 7.00 13.27
N TRP A 108 1.06 6.92 13.35
CA TRP A 108 0.38 5.98 14.24
C TRP A 108 0.54 4.54 13.78
N ALA A 109 0.42 4.25 12.47
CA ALA A 109 0.65 2.89 11.99
C ALA A 109 2.11 2.46 12.24
N THR A 110 3.07 3.37 12.05
CA THR A 110 4.48 3.11 12.32
C THR A 110 4.74 2.81 13.80
N MET A 111 3.99 3.37 14.74
CA MET A 111 4.07 2.97 16.17
C MET A 111 3.78 1.48 16.38
N PHE A 112 2.81 0.92 15.66
CA PHE A 112 2.52 -0.52 15.70
C PHE A 112 3.62 -1.33 15.00
N ALA A 113 4.14 -0.83 13.87
CA ALA A 113 5.22 -1.47 13.13
C ALA A 113 6.53 -1.56 13.92
N ILE A 114 6.90 -0.54 14.72
CA ILE A 114 8.08 -0.60 15.60
C ILE A 114 7.85 -1.49 16.82
N ALA A 115 6.59 -1.63 17.26
CA ALA A 115 6.20 -2.48 18.38
C ALA A 115 5.99 -3.96 17.97
N HIS A 116 6.05 -4.25 16.67
CA HIS A 116 5.77 -5.57 16.09
C HIS A 116 4.38 -6.08 16.47
N GLN A 117 3.40 -5.17 16.54
CA GLN A 117 2.02 -5.49 16.88
C GLN A 117 1.11 -5.28 15.67
N PRO A 118 0.15 -6.18 15.41
CA PRO A 118 -0.86 -5.93 14.40
C PRO A 118 -1.81 -4.81 14.85
N ILE A 119 -2.45 -4.13 13.88
CA ILE A 119 -3.59 -3.24 14.16
C ILE A 119 -4.87 -4.09 14.06
N PRO A 120 -5.64 -4.26 15.16
CA PRO A 120 -6.84 -5.09 15.17
C PRO A 120 -7.99 -4.43 14.38
N ALA A 121 -8.83 -5.26 13.77
CA ALA A 121 -10.08 -4.82 13.15
C ALA A 121 -11.20 -4.68 14.19
N CYS A 122 -11.19 -3.55 14.90
CA CYS A 122 -12.22 -3.19 15.89
C CYS A 122 -13.12 -2.02 15.45
N ILE A 123 -13.07 -1.65 14.17
CA ILE A 123 -13.91 -0.60 13.55
C ILE A 123 -14.52 -1.18 12.27
N ASP A 124 -15.85 -1.12 12.10
CA ASP A 124 -16.57 -1.79 11.00
C ASP A 124 -16.04 -1.37 9.61
N GLU A 125 -15.88 -0.05 9.40
CA GLU A 125 -15.32 0.53 8.17
C GLU A 125 -13.95 -0.06 7.83
N PHE A 126 -13.12 -0.30 8.86
CA PHE A 126 -11.78 -0.85 8.70
C PHE A 126 -11.81 -2.29 8.18
N ALA A 127 -12.70 -3.14 8.71
CA ALA A 127 -12.86 -4.51 8.24
C ALA A 127 -13.34 -4.55 6.77
N VAL A 128 -14.24 -3.65 6.38
CA VAL A 128 -14.79 -3.55 5.01
C VAL A 128 -13.73 -3.18 3.97
N TYR A 129 -12.82 -2.26 4.29
CA TYR A 129 -11.81 -1.78 3.33
C TYR A 129 -10.46 -2.48 3.43
N CYS A 130 -10.10 -3.02 4.59
CA CYS A 130 -8.79 -3.66 4.82
C CYS A 130 -8.83 -5.20 4.77
N GLY A 131 -10.01 -5.81 4.80
CA GLY A 131 -10.17 -7.27 4.83
C GLY A 131 -9.89 -7.91 6.18
N GLY A 132 -9.74 -7.10 7.24
CA GLY A 132 -9.45 -7.56 8.59
C GLY A 132 -8.37 -6.73 9.27
N ASP A 133 -7.64 -7.36 10.18
CA ASP A 133 -6.48 -6.78 10.87
C ASP A 133 -5.35 -6.41 9.89
N VAL A 134 -4.51 -5.45 10.26
CA VAL A 134 -3.26 -5.15 9.53
C VAL A 134 -2.12 -5.84 10.25
N ARG A 135 -1.60 -6.88 9.60
CA ARG A 135 -0.51 -7.72 10.12
C ARG A 135 0.83 -6.98 10.06
N CYS A 136 1.75 -7.33 10.95
CA CYS A 136 3.14 -6.86 10.90
C CYS A 136 4.04 -7.94 10.30
N THR A 137 4.90 -7.54 9.37
CA THR A 137 5.91 -8.43 8.78
C THR A 137 7.03 -8.74 9.78
N GLU A 138 7.81 -9.77 9.50
CA GLU A 138 9.18 -9.88 10.02
C GLU A 138 10.06 -8.75 9.47
N TYR A 139 11.07 -8.34 10.24
CA TYR A 139 12.03 -7.30 9.83
C TYR A 139 12.89 -7.79 8.67
N ALA A 140 13.13 -6.89 7.72
CA ALA A 140 14.14 -7.03 6.68
C ALA A 140 14.68 -5.65 6.32
N ALA A 141 15.91 -5.59 5.80
CA ALA A 141 16.50 -4.32 5.37
C ALA A 141 15.74 -3.73 4.17
N SER A 142 15.46 -2.43 4.22
CA SER A 142 14.79 -1.66 3.16
C SER A 142 15.45 -1.84 1.79
N GLY A 143 14.64 -1.87 0.73
CA GLY A 143 15.08 -2.07 -0.66
C GLY A 143 15.57 -3.49 -1.01
N THR A 144 15.44 -4.46 -0.09
CA THR A 144 15.75 -5.86 -0.36
C THR A 144 14.53 -6.62 -0.91
N ALA A 145 14.79 -7.75 -1.58
CA ALA A 145 13.70 -8.63 -2.04
C ALA A 145 12.93 -9.28 -0.86
N GLU A 146 13.53 -9.34 0.33
CA GLU A 146 12.93 -9.95 1.51
C GLU A 146 11.77 -9.11 2.06
N VAL A 147 11.87 -7.78 2.02
CA VAL A 147 10.76 -6.87 2.36
C VAL A 147 9.53 -7.18 1.49
N GLY A 148 9.74 -7.36 0.18
CA GLY A 148 8.67 -7.74 -0.75
C GLY A 148 8.03 -9.09 -0.43
N ARG A 149 8.84 -10.13 -0.14
CA ARG A 149 8.33 -11.46 0.23
C ARG A 149 7.51 -11.41 1.52
N ASN A 150 8.03 -10.75 2.56
CA ASN A 150 7.37 -10.67 3.85
C ASN A 150 6.06 -9.86 3.74
N ALA A 151 6.06 -8.76 2.97
CA ALA A 151 4.86 -7.98 2.68
C ALA A 151 3.79 -8.80 1.96
N VAL A 152 4.15 -9.55 0.90
CA VAL A 152 3.20 -10.41 0.17
C VAL A 152 2.53 -11.44 1.07
N GLN A 153 3.28 -12.04 2.00
CA GLN A 153 2.71 -12.97 2.98
C GLN A 153 1.73 -12.27 3.91
N ALA A 154 2.07 -11.09 4.42
CA ALA A 154 1.20 -10.31 5.30
C ALA A 154 -0.05 -9.73 4.59
N LEU A 155 0.03 -9.50 3.28
CA LEU A 155 -1.04 -8.95 2.43
C LEU A 155 -2.07 -9.99 1.93
N GLN A 156 -1.88 -11.29 2.21
CA GLN A 156 -2.87 -12.31 1.83
C GLN A 156 -4.23 -11.98 2.44
N ASP A 157 -5.25 -11.80 1.59
CA ASP A 157 -6.60 -11.37 1.97
C ASP A 157 -6.66 -10.06 2.77
N ARG A 158 -5.66 -9.18 2.61
CA ARG A 158 -5.59 -7.87 3.24
C ARG A 158 -5.32 -6.78 2.23
N ALA A 159 -5.72 -5.56 2.55
CA ALA A 159 -5.40 -4.38 1.73
C ALA A 159 -4.09 -3.71 2.17
N ALA A 160 -3.62 -3.99 3.38
CA ALA A 160 -2.44 -3.35 3.94
C ALA A 160 -1.70 -4.26 4.92
N ALA A 161 -0.40 -4.00 5.08
CA ALA A 161 0.49 -4.65 6.03
C ALA A 161 1.50 -3.64 6.60
N LEU A 162 1.79 -3.76 7.89
CA LEU A 162 2.88 -3.04 8.54
C LEU A 162 4.21 -3.68 8.16
N ILE A 163 5.21 -2.87 7.84
CA ILE A 163 6.59 -3.31 7.63
C ILE A 163 7.37 -3.04 8.91
N ALA A 164 7.82 -4.11 9.59
CA ALA A 164 8.49 -4.00 10.90
C ALA A 164 9.62 -2.97 10.90
N ASN A 165 9.62 -2.11 11.92
CA ASN A 165 10.55 -0.99 12.09
C ASN A 165 10.65 0.01 10.93
N HIS A 166 9.68 0.04 10.02
CA HIS A 166 9.78 0.82 8.79
C HIS A 166 8.52 1.65 8.49
N GLY A 167 7.35 1.03 8.35
CA GLY A 167 6.14 1.77 7.99
C GLY A 167 4.98 0.89 7.54
N LEU A 168 4.32 1.27 6.46
CA LEU A 168 3.10 0.62 5.94
C LEU A 168 3.23 0.38 4.43
N VAL A 169 2.71 -0.75 3.95
CA VAL A 169 2.40 -0.99 2.53
C VAL A 169 0.92 -1.28 2.37
N ALA A 170 0.31 -0.69 1.36
CA ALA A 170 -1.07 -0.94 0.96
C ALA A 170 -1.16 -1.25 -0.53
N VAL A 171 -2.16 -2.05 -0.90
CA VAL A 171 -2.43 -2.49 -2.27
C VAL A 171 -3.90 -2.31 -2.62
N GLY A 172 -4.20 -2.23 -3.90
CA GLY A 172 -5.58 -2.09 -4.37
C GLY A 172 -5.67 -1.78 -5.85
N PRO A 173 -6.89 -1.47 -6.34
CA PRO A 173 -7.13 -1.39 -7.77
C PRO A 173 -6.56 -0.13 -8.42
N ARG A 174 -6.49 0.98 -7.69
CA ARG A 174 -6.07 2.29 -8.21
C ARG A 174 -5.45 3.15 -7.11
N PRO A 175 -4.56 4.11 -7.44
CA PRO A 175 -3.88 4.93 -6.45
C PRO A 175 -4.80 5.65 -5.46
N ASP A 176 -5.95 6.17 -5.90
CA ASP A 176 -6.92 6.85 -5.01
C ASP A 176 -7.52 5.90 -3.95
N LYS A 177 -7.78 4.65 -4.33
CA LYS A 177 -8.32 3.62 -3.42
C LYS A 177 -7.26 3.12 -2.44
N VAL A 178 -6.04 2.92 -2.92
CA VAL A 178 -4.92 2.53 -2.05
C VAL A 178 -4.63 3.65 -1.04
N LEU A 179 -4.65 4.91 -1.48
CA LEU A 179 -4.44 6.05 -0.58
C LEU A 179 -5.55 6.18 0.48
N HIS A 180 -6.80 5.87 0.11
CA HIS A 180 -7.90 5.79 1.08
C HIS A 180 -7.62 4.73 2.15
N VAL A 181 -7.20 3.52 1.75
CA VAL A 181 -6.80 2.45 2.69
C VAL A 181 -5.64 2.93 3.58
N THR A 182 -4.59 3.52 3.01
CA THR A 182 -3.45 4.05 3.77
C THR A 182 -3.89 5.05 4.85
N ALA A 183 -4.75 6.02 4.49
CA ALA A 183 -5.26 7.01 5.43
C ALA A 183 -6.17 6.39 6.51
N LEU A 184 -6.97 5.39 6.12
CA LEU A 184 -7.85 4.66 7.04
C LEU A 184 -7.02 3.85 8.05
N VAL A 185 -5.94 3.21 7.63
CA VAL A 185 -5.02 2.49 8.54
C VAL A 185 -4.39 3.44 9.55
N GLU A 186 -3.93 4.61 9.11
CA GLU A 186 -3.38 5.61 10.02
C GLU A 186 -4.40 6.07 11.07
N ARG A 187 -5.62 6.41 10.63
CA ARG A 187 -6.71 6.83 11.52
C ARG A 187 -7.09 5.71 12.50
N SER A 188 -7.20 4.47 12.03
CA SER A 188 -7.53 3.33 12.88
C SER A 188 -6.43 3.06 13.90
N ALA A 189 -5.16 3.13 13.50
CA ALA A 189 -4.03 2.98 14.43
C ALA A 189 -4.09 4.02 15.55
N GLN A 190 -4.39 5.29 15.23
CA GLN A 190 -4.58 6.34 16.22
C GLN A 190 -5.71 6.01 17.22
N ILE A 191 -6.87 5.58 16.70
CA ILE A 191 -8.04 5.24 17.52
C ILE A 191 -7.72 4.05 18.43
N VAL A 192 -7.15 2.97 17.88
CA VAL A 192 -6.79 1.77 18.64
C VAL A 192 -5.80 2.11 19.74
N TRP A 193 -4.76 2.89 19.42
CA TRP A 193 -3.78 3.32 20.41
C TRP A 193 -4.44 4.14 21.52
N GLY A 194 -5.28 5.12 21.17
CA GLY A 194 -6.02 5.93 22.14
C GLY A 194 -6.99 5.12 23.00
N ALA A 195 -7.67 4.13 22.42
CA ALA A 195 -8.61 3.26 23.13
C ALA A 195 -7.94 2.46 24.27
N ARG A 196 -6.61 2.20 24.18
CA ARG A 196 -5.86 1.56 25.27
C ARG A 196 -5.92 2.36 26.57
N ALA A 197 -5.98 3.69 26.50
CA ALA A 197 -6.15 4.53 27.69
C ALA A 197 -7.55 4.43 28.33
N LEU A 198 -8.54 3.91 27.59
CA LEU A 198 -9.92 3.72 28.04
C LEU A 198 -10.21 2.27 28.47
N GLY A 199 -9.20 1.42 28.58
CA GLY A 199 -9.34 -0.01 28.92
C GLY A 199 -9.16 -0.96 27.74
N GLY A 200 -8.87 -0.46 26.55
CA GLY A 200 -8.56 -1.24 25.36
C GLY A 200 -9.73 -1.36 24.37
N PRO A 201 -9.43 -1.66 23.09
CA PRO A 201 -10.47 -1.90 22.09
C PRO A 201 -11.26 -3.18 22.40
N VAL A 202 -12.59 -3.12 22.23
CA VAL A 202 -13.44 -4.31 22.21
C VAL A 202 -13.56 -4.78 20.76
N ALA A 203 -13.34 -6.07 20.51
CA ALA A 203 -13.45 -6.63 19.17
C ALA A 203 -14.91 -6.62 18.69
N ILE A 204 -15.08 -6.36 17.39
CA ILE A 204 -16.34 -6.64 16.71
C ILE A 204 -16.58 -8.16 16.75
N PRO A 205 -17.82 -8.63 16.96
CA PRO A 205 -18.15 -10.06 16.89
C PRO A 205 -17.59 -10.71 15.62
N GLU A 206 -17.03 -11.91 15.76
CA GLU A 206 -16.25 -12.56 14.71
C GLU A 206 -17.05 -12.81 13.41
N ASP A 207 -18.34 -13.16 13.55
CA ASP A 207 -19.25 -13.36 12.43
C ASP A 207 -19.50 -12.07 11.65
N VAL A 208 -19.68 -10.95 12.35
CA VAL A 208 -19.83 -9.62 11.76
C VAL A 208 -18.54 -9.20 11.05
N ASN A 209 -17.38 -9.38 11.70
CA ASN A 209 -16.07 -9.07 11.11
C ASN A 209 -15.80 -9.91 9.86
N ARG A 210 -16.15 -11.20 9.86
CA ARG A 210 -16.02 -12.08 8.69
C ARG A 210 -16.92 -11.62 7.54
N ASN A 211 -18.14 -11.18 7.82
CA ASN A 211 -19.04 -10.64 6.80
C ASN A 211 -18.47 -9.36 6.17
N PHE A 212 -17.96 -8.44 6.99
CA PHE A 212 -17.32 -7.22 6.49
C PHE A 212 -16.04 -7.51 5.69
N ALA A 213 -15.20 -8.44 6.14
CA ALA A 213 -14.03 -8.89 5.37
C ALA A 213 -14.43 -9.53 4.02
N GLY A 214 -15.59 -10.19 3.96
CA GLY A 214 -16.16 -10.67 2.69
C GLY A 214 -16.49 -9.53 1.70
N VAL A 215 -16.92 -8.37 2.22
CA VAL A 215 -17.16 -7.17 1.39
C VAL A 215 -15.84 -6.66 0.79
N TYR A 216 -14.73 -6.70 1.53
CA TYR A 216 -13.41 -6.33 0.99
C TYR A 216 -13.07 -7.16 -0.26
N GLY A 217 -13.23 -8.48 -0.19
CA GLY A 217 -12.96 -9.37 -1.34
C GLY A 217 -13.77 -8.97 -2.57
N TYR A 218 -15.05 -8.61 -2.38
CA TYR A 218 -15.90 -8.09 -3.45
C TYR A 218 -15.38 -6.74 -3.98
N LEU A 219 -15.05 -5.78 -3.12
CA LEU A 219 -14.54 -4.47 -3.53
C LEU A 219 -13.23 -4.58 -4.30
N ARG A 220 -12.28 -5.38 -3.80
CA ARG A 220 -10.97 -5.61 -4.42
C ARG A 220 -11.11 -6.15 -5.85
N ALA A 221 -12.02 -7.10 -6.06
CA ALA A 221 -12.27 -7.69 -7.37
C ALA A 221 -13.02 -6.75 -8.33
N ASN A 222 -13.99 -5.97 -7.85
CA ASN A 222 -14.99 -5.29 -8.70
C ASN A 222 -14.84 -3.77 -8.83
N THR A 223 -13.90 -3.13 -8.15
CA THR A 223 -13.65 -1.67 -8.23
C THR A 223 -12.31 -1.33 -8.83
#